data_AF-A0A1F2P7X2-F1
#
_entry.id   AF-A0A1F2P7X2-F1
#
_cell.length_a   1.000
_cell.length_b   1.000
_cell.length_c   1.000
_cell.angle_alpha   90.00
_cell.angle_beta   90.00
_cell.angle_gamma   90.00
#
_symmetry.space_group_name_H-M   'P 1'
#
loop_
_entity.id
_entity.type
_entity.pdbx_description
1 polymer ?
#
loop_
_entity_poly.entity_id
_entity_poly.type
_entity_poly.pdbx_seq_one_letter_code
_entity_poly.pdbx_strand_id
1 'polypeptide(L)'
;MNLIFSLLFFIVYTAIIALVIIYLSSRLGTALMILIPLIGTIITPEKMAEFFAFELFSPMNGVVSICNIHILLALWAGFLSVVIYTEFLDWYLRYSSKNEEEVEE
;
A
#
# COMPACT_ATOMS: atom_id res chain seq x y z
N MET A 1 1.31 -21.31 -9.95
CA MET A 1 1.91 -19.96 -9.86
C MET A 1 3.33 -20.07 -9.32
N ASN A 2 4.27 -19.22 -9.77
CA ASN A 2 5.68 -19.31 -9.36
C ASN A 2 6.04 -18.17 -8.40
N LEU A 3 6.89 -18.43 -7.41
CA LEU A 3 7.34 -17.43 -6.43
C LEU A 3 7.94 -16.19 -7.09
N ILE A 4 8.76 -16.37 -8.13
CA ILE A 4 9.40 -15.28 -8.89
C ILE A 4 8.34 -14.35 -9.49
N PHE A 5 7.23 -14.90 -9.99
CA PHE A 5 6.14 -14.12 -10.56
C PHE A 5 5.44 -13.28 -9.49
N SER A 6 5.11 -13.87 -8.35
CA SER A 6 4.51 -13.16 -7.21
C SER A 6 5.41 -12.01 -6.72
N LEU A 7 6.71 -12.27 -6.58
CA LEU A 7 7.68 -11.28 -6.12
C LEU A 7 7.82 -10.13 -7.12
N LEU A 8 7.95 -10.44 -8.41
CA LEU A 8 8.00 -9.43 -9.47
C LEU A 8 6.75 -8.56 -9.48
N PHE A 9 5.57 -9.17 -9.36
CA PHE A 9 4.31 -8.44 -9.27
C PHE A 9 4.31 -7.45 -8.11
N PHE A 10 4.68 -7.89 -6.90
CA PHE A 10 4.71 -7.01 -5.74
C PHE A 10 5.74 -5.88 -5.85
N ILE A 11 6.91 -6.14 -6.42
CA ILE A 11 7.92 -5.09 -6.66
C ILE A 11 7.37 -4.02 -7.59
N VAL A 12 6.84 -4.43 -8.76
CA VAL A 12 6.29 -3.50 -9.75
C VAL A 12 5.10 -2.74 -9.17
N TYR A 13 4.19 -3.44 -8.52
CA TYR A 13 3.03 -2.86 -7.85
C TYR A 13 3.45 -1.80 -6.81
N THR A 14 4.38 -2.15 -5.91
CA THR A 14 4.90 -1.25 -4.88
C THR A 14 5.59 -0.03 -5.49
N ALA A 15 6.42 -0.22 -6.53
CA ALA A 15 7.10 0.87 -7.21
C ALA A 15 6.10 1.85 -7.86
N ILE A 16 5.06 1.34 -8.52
CA ILE A 16 4.02 2.18 -9.12
C ILE A 16 3.28 2.99 -8.04
N ILE A 17 2.81 2.33 -6.97
CA ILE A 17 2.09 3.02 -5.89
C ILE A 17 2.98 4.07 -5.22
N ALA A 18 4.24 3.73 -4.92
CA ALA A 18 5.19 4.68 -4.35
C ALA A 18 5.40 5.91 -5.23
N LEU A 19 5.61 5.71 -6.54
CA LEU A 19 5.77 6.81 -7.49
C LEU A 19 4.56 7.73 -7.53
N VAL A 20 3.34 7.18 -7.51
CA VAL A 20 2.11 7.98 -7.52
C VAL A 20 1.96 8.77 -6.22
N ILE A 21 2.20 8.14 -5.06
CA ILE A 21 2.11 8.81 -3.76
C ILE A 21 3.11 9.96 -3.67
N ILE A 22 4.37 9.72 -4.09
CA ILE A 22 5.47 10.69 -3.95
C ILE A 22 5.37 11.84 -4.94
N TYR A 23 5.10 11.55 -6.22
CA TYR A 23 5.24 12.55 -7.30
C TYR A 23 3.92 13.13 -7.80
N LEU A 24 2.79 12.46 -7.56
CA LEU A 24 1.51 12.86 -8.16
C LEU A 24 0.50 13.33 -7.12
N SER A 25 0.06 12.43 -6.23
CA SER A 25 -0.87 12.74 -5.15
C SER A 25 -1.00 11.56 -4.20
N SER A 26 -0.92 11.83 -2.89
CA SER A 26 -1.21 10.88 -1.82
C SER A 26 -2.58 10.21 -2.01
N ARG A 27 -3.62 11.01 -2.28
CA ARG A 27 -5.01 10.54 -2.48
C ARG A 27 -5.16 9.61 -3.68
N LEU A 28 -4.55 9.96 -4.82
CA LEU A 28 -4.58 9.10 -6.01
C LEU A 28 -3.83 7.80 -5.77
N GLY A 29 -2.68 7.86 -5.10
CA GLY A 29 -1.90 6.69 -4.75
C GLY A 29 -2.68 5.72 -3.86
N THR A 30 -3.34 6.22 -2.81
CA THR A 30 -4.21 5.41 -1.95
C THR A 30 -5.39 4.82 -2.72
N ALA A 31 -6.01 5.58 -3.62
CA ALA A 31 -7.10 5.06 -4.46
C ALA A 31 -6.63 3.92 -5.38
N LEU A 32 -5.51 4.12 -6.09
CA LEU A 32 -4.94 3.09 -6.98
C LEU A 32 -4.51 1.83 -6.23
N MET A 33 -3.97 2.00 -5.03
CA MET A 33 -3.57 0.90 -4.15
C MET A 33 -4.74 -0.06 -3.85
N ILE A 34 -5.96 0.47 -3.72
CA ILE A 34 -7.16 -0.35 -3.48
C ILE A 34 -7.78 -0.81 -4.81
N LEU A 35 -7.87 0.09 -5.78
CA LEU A 35 -8.54 -0.17 -7.06
C LEU A 35 -7.82 -1.23 -7.89
N ILE A 36 -6.49 -1.26 -7.93
CA ILE A 36 -5.77 -2.23 -8.76
C ILE A 36 -6.10 -3.69 -8.34
N PRO A 37 -5.98 -4.08 -7.06
CA PRO A 37 -6.36 -5.42 -6.63
C PRO A 37 -7.86 -5.70 -6.78
N LEU A 38 -8.72 -4.71 -6.53
CA LEU A 38 -10.17 -4.82 -6.66
C LEU A 38 -10.62 -5.05 -8.11
N ILE A 39 -10.04 -4.32 -9.06
CA ILE A 39 -10.31 -4.51 -10.48
C ILE A 39 -9.86 -5.91 -10.89
N GLY A 40 -8.71 -6.36 -10.40
CA GLY A 40 -8.25 -7.74 -10.59
C GLY A 40 -9.30 -8.76 -10.14
N THR A 41 -9.83 -8.64 -8.92
CA THR A 41 -10.79 -9.61 -8.39
C THR A 41 -12.11 -9.62 -9.15
N ILE A 42 -12.52 -8.50 -9.72
CA ILE A 42 -13.74 -8.40 -10.54
C ILE A 42 -13.54 -9.03 -11.92
N ILE A 43 -12.40 -8.78 -12.57
CA ILE A 43 -12.15 -9.25 -13.94
C ILE A 43 -11.78 -10.74 -13.98
N THR A 44 -10.93 -11.20 -13.07
CA THR A 44 -10.41 -12.58 -13.06
C THR A 44 -10.46 -13.21 -11.65
N PRO A 45 -11.66 -13.42 -11.08
CA PRO A 45 -11.84 -13.83 -9.69
C PRO A 45 -11.09 -15.12 -9.33
N GLU A 46 -11.14 -16.15 -10.19
CA GLU A 46 -10.47 -17.43 -9.93
C GLU A 46 -8.94 -17.28 -9.87
N LYS A 47 -8.36 -16.53 -10.81
CA LYS A 47 -6.91 -16.29 -10.86
C LYS A 47 -6.44 -15.42 -9.71
N MET A 48 -7.24 -14.44 -9.30
CA MET A 48 -6.93 -13.60 -8.15
C MET A 48 -7.08 -14.36 -6.84
N ALA A 49 -8.06 -15.25 -6.71
CA ALA A 49 -8.17 -16.14 -5.55
C ALA A 49 -6.95 -17.05 -5.45
N GLU A 50 -6.53 -17.69 -6.57
CA GLU A 50 -5.29 -18.47 -6.63
C GLU A 50 -4.07 -17.61 -6.29
N PHE A 51 -4.04 -16.36 -6.75
CA PHE A 51 -2.96 -15.41 -6.47
C PHE A 51 -2.87 -15.05 -5.00
N PHE A 52 -3.97 -14.67 -4.37
CA PHE A 52 -3.99 -14.29 -2.97
C PHE A 52 -3.75 -15.46 -2.02
N ALA A 53 -4.19 -16.66 -2.39
CA ALA A 53 -3.97 -17.89 -1.63
C ALA A 53 -2.58 -18.50 -1.85
N PHE A 54 -1.78 -17.99 -2.80
CA PHE A 54 -0.44 -18.52 -3.05
C PHE A 54 0.45 -18.35 -1.80
N GLU A 55 0.85 -19.46 -1.22
CA GLU A 55 1.73 -19.54 -0.04
C GLU A 55 3.17 -19.22 -0.43
N LEU A 56 3.78 -18.23 0.23
CA LEU A 56 5.21 -17.94 0.07
C LEU A 56 6.05 -18.69 1.11
N PHE A 57 5.56 -18.72 2.35
CA PHE A 57 6.29 -19.27 3.47
C PHE A 57 5.33 -19.73 4.57
N SER A 58 5.61 -20.88 5.18
CA SER A 58 4.87 -21.34 6.35
C SER A 58 5.80 -21.53 7.54
N PRO A 59 5.85 -20.56 8.48
CA PRO A 59 6.58 -20.73 9.73
C PRO A 59 5.90 -21.74 10.66
N MET A 60 6.65 -22.20 11.67
CA MET A 60 6.16 -23.07 12.76
C MET A 60 5.52 -24.37 12.26
N ASN A 61 6.24 -25.15 11.44
CA ASN A 61 5.82 -26.48 10.97
C ASN A 61 4.41 -26.53 10.32
N GLY A 62 4.02 -25.50 9.57
CA GLY A 62 2.71 -25.51 8.89
C GLY A 62 1.56 -24.84 9.65
N VAL A 63 1.79 -24.34 10.87
CA VAL A 63 0.70 -23.79 11.71
C VAL A 63 0.20 -22.45 11.17
N VAL A 64 1.08 -21.66 10.56
CA VAL A 64 0.72 -20.38 9.94
C VAL A 64 1.18 -20.40 8.49
N SER A 65 0.29 -20.06 7.56
CA SER A 65 0.62 -19.93 6.14
C SER A 65 0.62 -18.46 5.76
N ILE A 66 1.77 -17.94 5.31
CA ILE A 66 1.91 -16.58 4.81
C ILE A 66 1.72 -16.62 3.30
N CYS A 67 0.50 -16.31 2.87
CA CYS A 67 0.15 -16.13 1.47
C CYS A 67 0.37 -14.70 0.97
N ASN A 68 0.32 -14.53 -0.36
CA ASN A 68 0.42 -13.23 -1.05
C ASN A 68 -0.53 -12.16 -0.48
N ILE A 69 -1.73 -12.52 -0.01
CA ILE A 69 -2.65 -11.55 0.59
C ILE A 69 -2.07 -10.85 1.82
N HIS A 70 -1.28 -11.56 2.63
CA HIS A 70 -0.64 -10.97 3.82
C HIS A 70 0.42 -9.94 3.41
N ILE A 71 1.17 -10.22 2.34
CA ILE A 71 2.15 -9.28 1.79
C ILE A 71 1.45 -8.04 1.24
N LEU A 72 0.34 -8.21 0.53
CA LEU A 72 -0.47 -7.09 0.03
C LEU A 72 -0.98 -6.22 1.18
N LEU A 73 -1.53 -6.83 2.24
CA LEU A 73 -2.00 -6.14 3.44
C LEU A 73 -0.87 -5.40 4.16
N ALA A 74 0.32 -6.01 4.28
CA ALA A 74 1.48 -5.37 4.88
C ALA A 74 1.94 -4.13 4.07
N LEU A 75 1.96 -4.24 2.74
CA LEU A 75 2.25 -3.11 1.85
C LEU A 75 1.23 -1.99 2.00
N TRP A 76 -0.07 -2.33 2.04
CA TRP A 76 -1.13 -1.36 2.26
C TRP A 76 -0.97 -0.63 3.60
N ALA A 77 -0.71 -1.36 4.68
CA ALA A 77 -0.47 -0.76 6.00
C ALA A 77 0.75 0.18 5.98
N GLY A 78 1.85 -0.23 5.33
CA GLY A 78 3.04 0.60 5.18
C GLY A 78 2.76 1.90 4.44
N PHE A 79 2.12 1.84 3.28
CA PHE A 79 1.78 3.04 2.50
C PHE A 79 0.76 3.93 3.20
N LEU A 80 -0.25 3.37 3.86
CA LEU A 80 -1.20 4.15 4.65
C LEU A 80 -0.51 4.91 5.78
N SER A 81 0.45 4.27 6.46
CA SER A 81 1.25 4.94 7.50
C SER A 81 2.02 6.14 6.92
N VAL A 82 2.66 5.97 5.77
CA VAL A 82 3.36 7.06 5.08
C VAL A 82 2.41 8.20 4.73
N VAL A 83 1.26 7.90 4.11
CA VAL A 83 0.26 8.91 3.73
C VAL A 83 -0.24 9.68 4.96
N ILE A 84 -0.67 8.96 6.01
CA ILE A 84 -1.16 9.57 7.25
C ILE A 84 -0.08 10.47 7.86
N TYR A 85 1.15 9.99 7.93
CA TYR A 85 2.27 10.76 8.48
C TYR A 85 2.54 12.03 7.68
N THR A 86 2.54 11.94 6.34
CA THR A 86 2.77 13.11 5.47
C THR A 86 1.65 14.15 5.55
N GLU A 87 0.39 13.71 5.59
CA GLU A 87 -0.76 14.62 5.72
C GLU A 87 -0.79 15.27 7.12
N PHE A 88 -0.46 14.51 8.17
CA PHE A 88 -0.32 15.05 9.52
C PHE A 88 0.78 16.11 9.59
N LEU A 89 1.94 15.84 8.98
CA LEU A 89 3.06 16.77 8.98
C LEU A 89 2.74 18.06 8.20
N ASP A 90 2.10 17.97 7.04
CA ASP A 90 1.67 19.14 6.26
C ASP A 90 0.67 19.99 7.06
N TRP A 91 -0.32 19.35 7.71
CA TRP A 91 -1.26 20.04 8.58
C TRP A 91 -0.56 20.74 9.75
N TYR A 92 0.37 20.05 10.42
CA TYR A 92 1.10 20.59 11.57
C TYR A 92 1.94 21.82 11.19
N LEU A 93 2.65 21.75 10.06
CA LEU A 93 3.48 22.86 9.57
C LEU A 93 2.63 24.08 9.21
N ARG A 94 1.48 23.88 8.56
CA ARG A 94 0.52 24.97 8.27
C ARG A 94 -0.05 25.59 9.54
N TYR A 95 -0.36 24.77 10.54
CA TYR A 95 -0.88 25.24 11.82
C TYR A 95 0.16 26.07 12.59
N SER A 96 1.42 25.61 12.62
CA SER A 96 2.52 26.33 13.28
C SER A 96 2.78 27.70 12.63
N SER A 97 2.85 27.74 11.29
CA SER A 97 3.07 28.98 10.54
C SER A 97 1.96 30.02 10.79
N LYS A 98 0.69 29.57 10.88
CA LYS A 98 -0.42 30.48 11.13
C LYS A 98 -0.36 31.11 12.53
N ASN A 99 0.07 30.36 13.54
CA ASN A 99 0.15 30.86 14.91
C ASN A 99 1.31 31.85 15.11
N GLU A 100 2.37 31.80 14.29
CA GLU A 100 3.44 32.80 14.32
C GLU A 100 2.95 34.16 13.79
N GLU A 101 2.14 34.18 12.73
CA GLU A 101 1.57 35.41 12.17
C GLU A 101 0.59 36.11 13.15
N GLU A 102 -0.22 35.36 13.91
CA GLU A 102 -1.14 35.93 14.92
C GLU A 102 -0.42 36.49 16.18
N VAL A 103 0.87 36.19 16.38
CA VAL A 103 1.67 36.71 17.52
C VAL A 103 2.44 37.98 17.14
N GLU A 104 2.67 38.23 15.84
CA GLU A 104 3.34 39.44 15.35
C GLU A 104 2.39 40.62 15.05
N GLU A 105 1.07 40.39 14.97
CA GLU A 105 0.01 41.43 14.90
C GLU A 105 -0.43 41.94 16.29
#